data_AF-A0A3M0ZK48-F1
#
_entry.id   AF-A0A3M0ZK48-F1
#
_cell.length_a   1.000
_cell.length_b   1.000
_cell.length_c   1.000
_cell.angle_alpha   90.00
_cell.angle_beta   90.00
_cell.angle_gamma   90.00
#
_symmetry.space_group_name_H-M   'P 1'
#
loop_
_entity.id
_entity.type
_entity.pdbx_description
1 polymer ?
#
loop_
_entity_poly.entity_id
_entity_poly.type
_entity_poly.pdbx_seq_one_letter_code
_entity_poly.pdbx_strand_id
1 'polypeptide(L)'
;MLVDLREGAGSRPQGGLERVRRALVELPVPTIAISGQTLGDLARSLLSAFDVIVADPDEALAVAGRAASRPQAAAALVQLLRLGQVLDVYEGLVAESLAYSTLQSGPEFAAWLSGRPRRELA
;
A
#
# COMPACT_ATOMS: atom_id res chain seq x y z
N MET A 1 3.90 4.73 4.29
CA MET A 1 5.30 4.75 4.78
C MET A 1 6.21 4.73 3.57
N LEU A 2 7.09 5.72 3.44
CA LEU A 2 8.08 5.79 2.36
C LEU A 2 9.43 5.33 2.90
N VAL A 3 10.07 4.38 2.23
CA VAL A 3 11.40 3.90 2.58
C VAL A 3 12.31 4.04 1.37
N ASP A 4 13.36 4.84 1.52
CA ASP A 4 14.40 4.94 0.51
C ASP A 4 15.41 3.80 0.69
N LEU A 5 15.48 2.90 -0.29
CA LEU A 5 16.39 1.75 -0.28
C LEU A 5 17.71 2.03 -1.00
N ARG A 6 17.95 3.28 -1.46
CA ARG A 6 19.17 3.67 -2.19
C ARG A 6 20.38 3.81 -1.28
N GLU A 7 20.17 4.08 0.01
CA GLU A 7 21.23 4.34 0.98
C GLU A 7 21.30 3.20 2.02
N GLY A 8 22.38 2.41 2.00
CA GLY A 8 22.81 1.61 3.16
C GLY A 8 22.90 0.09 2.98
N ALA A 9 24.06 -0.37 2.52
CA ALA A 9 24.55 -1.73 2.78
C ALA A 9 25.44 -1.71 4.03
N GLY A 10 24.92 -2.21 5.15
CA GLY A 10 25.71 -2.48 6.35
C GLY A 10 25.48 -3.91 6.83
N SER A 11 26.56 -4.63 7.14
CA SER A 11 26.53 -6.01 7.64
C SER A 11 25.60 -6.15 8.85
N ARG A 12 24.54 -6.94 8.72
CA ARG A 12 23.54 -7.18 9.77
C ARG A 12 23.09 -8.64 9.80
N PRO A 13 22.66 -9.14 10.98
CA PRO A 13 22.64 -10.57 11.29
C PRO A 13 21.54 -11.35 10.55
N GLN A 14 21.79 -12.65 10.37
CA GLN A 14 20.87 -13.62 9.80
C GLN A 14 19.53 -13.58 10.55
N GLY A 15 18.42 -13.27 9.84
CA GLY A 15 17.07 -13.09 10.42
C GLY A 15 16.55 -11.65 10.49
N GLY A 16 17.40 -10.63 10.25
CA GLY A 16 16.94 -9.23 10.18
C GLY A 16 15.97 -8.97 9.02
N LEU A 17 16.24 -9.58 7.86
CA LEU A 17 15.46 -9.42 6.64
C LEU A 17 14.00 -9.89 6.82
N GLU A 18 13.82 -11.09 7.37
CA GLU A 18 12.47 -11.66 7.55
C GLU A 18 11.63 -10.83 8.51
N ARG A 19 12.23 -10.32 9.59
CA ARG A 19 11.53 -9.39 10.49
C ARG A 19 11.07 -8.12 9.79
N VAL A 20 11.90 -7.56 8.91
CA VAL A 20 11.53 -6.37 8.12
C VAL A 20 10.40 -6.70 7.14
N ARG A 21 10.50 -7.82 6.40
CA ARG A 21 9.44 -8.27 5.48
C ARG A 21 8.11 -8.44 6.21
N ARG A 22 8.13 -9.15 7.35
CA ARG A 22 6.95 -9.34 8.19
C ARG A 22 6.37 -8.02 8.67
N ALA A 23 7.21 -7.12 9.18
CA ALA A 23 6.75 -5.82 9.64
C ALA A 23 6.07 -5.02 8.50
N LEU A 24 6.63 -5.03 7.29
CA LEU A 24 6.04 -4.36 6.13
C LEU A 24 4.64 -4.91 5.79
N VAL A 25 4.47 -6.24 5.82
CA VAL A 25 3.19 -6.91 5.55
C VAL A 25 2.15 -6.67 6.66
N GLU A 26 2.58 -6.45 7.90
CA GLU A 26 1.68 -6.20 9.04
C GLU A 26 1.24 -4.72 9.16
N LEU A 27 1.91 -3.78 8.49
CA LEU A 27 1.55 -2.36 8.57
C LEU A 27 0.20 -2.08 7.90
N PRO A 28 -0.78 -1.43 8.58
CA PRO A 28 -2.09 -1.10 8.01
C PRO A 28 -2.03 0.17 7.13
N VAL A 29 -0.92 0.37 6.42
CA VAL A 29 -0.70 1.53 5.54
C VAL A 29 0.05 1.10 4.28
N PRO A 30 -0.15 1.81 3.16
CA PRO A 30 0.67 1.58 1.97
C PRO A 30 2.14 1.81 2.25
N THR A 31 2.96 0.89 1.77
CA THR A 31 4.41 0.92 1.82
C THR A 31 4.94 1.16 0.41
N ILE A 32 5.82 2.15 0.27
CA ILE A 32 6.36 2.58 -1.01
C ILE A 32 7.88 2.50 -0.94
N ALA A 33 8.48 1.80 -1.89
CA ALA A 33 9.93 1.72 -2.08
C ALA A 33 10.36 2.51 -3.32
N ILE A 34 11.50 3.20 -3.22
CA ILE A 34 12.16 3.83 -4.36
C ILE A 34 13.29 2.90 -4.82
N SER A 35 13.18 2.32 -6.01
CA SER A 35 14.22 1.48 -6.60
C SER A 35 15.13 2.30 -7.50
N GLY A 36 16.35 2.59 -7.04
CA GLY A 36 17.40 3.18 -7.87
C GLY A 36 18.04 2.17 -8.85
N GLN A 37 18.83 2.68 -9.79
CA GLN A 37 19.52 1.85 -10.82
C GLN A 37 20.57 0.89 -10.23
N THR A 38 21.05 1.12 -9.00
CA THR A 38 22.04 0.26 -8.33
C THR A 38 21.54 -0.13 -6.95
N LEU A 39 20.85 -1.28 -6.86
CA LEU A 39 20.41 -1.87 -5.60
C LEU A 39 21.26 -3.09 -5.25
N GLY A 40 21.74 -3.15 -4.00
CA GLY A 40 22.35 -4.36 -3.45
C GLY A 40 21.35 -5.52 -3.40
N ASP A 41 21.85 -6.77 -3.33
CA ASP A 41 21.01 -7.97 -3.36
C ASP A 41 19.97 -8.00 -2.22
N LEU A 42 20.33 -7.47 -1.05
CA LEU A 42 19.42 -7.35 0.10
C LEU A 42 18.22 -6.43 -0.21
N ALA A 43 18.50 -5.25 -0.78
CA ALA A 43 17.46 -4.30 -1.13
C ALA A 43 16.54 -4.86 -2.22
N ARG A 44 17.10 -5.57 -3.20
CA ARG A 44 16.32 -6.31 -4.21
C ARG A 44 15.42 -7.38 -3.59
N SER A 45 15.89 -8.12 -2.57
CA SER A 45 15.05 -9.10 -1.87
C SER A 45 13.86 -8.44 -1.16
N LEU A 46 14.08 -7.25 -0.57
CA LEU A 46 13.04 -6.50 0.14
C LEU A 46 11.98 -5.88 -0.76
N LEU A 47 12.28 -5.56 -2.03
CA LEU A 47 11.33 -4.91 -2.94
C LEU A 47 9.98 -5.66 -3.01
N SER A 48 10.03 -6.99 -3.06
CA SER A 48 8.82 -7.84 -3.08
C SER A 48 7.91 -7.74 -1.85
N ALA A 49 8.36 -7.09 -0.77
CA ALA A 49 7.58 -6.87 0.44
C ALA A 49 6.89 -5.50 0.51
N PHE A 50 7.09 -4.64 -0.49
CA PHE A 50 6.42 -3.34 -0.60
C PHE A 50 5.17 -3.41 -1.48
N ASP A 51 4.16 -2.59 -1.20
CA ASP A 51 2.93 -2.53 -2.00
C ASP A 51 3.13 -1.81 -3.34
N VAL A 52 4.04 -0.82 -3.36
CA VAL A 52 4.37 -0.03 -4.54
C VAL A 52 5.88 0.17 -4.64
N ILE A 53 6.43 -0.02 -5.83
CA ILE A 53 7.83 0.23 -6.15
C ILE A 53 7.87 1.27 -7.27
N VAL A 54 8.60 2.35 -7.05
CA VAL A 54 8.72 3.50 -7.97
C VAL A 54 10.18 3.78 -8.32
N ALA A 55 10.43 4.45 -9.44
CA ALA A 55 11.79 4.71 -9.90
C ALA A 55 12.43 5.97 -9.29
N ASP A 56 11.61 6.96 -8.94
CA ASP A 56 12.08 8.24 -8.43
C ASP A 56 11.26 8.78 -7.25
N PRO A 57 11.81 9.74 -6.49
CA PRO A 57 11.15 10.30 -5.31
C PRO A 57 9.87 11.08 -5.61
N ASP A 58 9.72 11.71 -6.77
CA ASP A 58 8.55 12.52 -7.09
C ASP A 58 7.33 11.61 -7.34
N GLU A 59 7.54 10.47 -7.99
CA GLU A 59 6.52 9.42 -8.11
C GLU A 59 6.12 8.87 -6.73
N ALA A 60 7.10 8.64 -5.85
CA ALA A 60 6.85 8.18 -4.48
C ALA A 60 5.98 9.17 -3.70
N LEU A 61 6.28 10.47 -3.82
CA LEU A 61 5.53 11.55 -3.19
C LEU A 61 4.12 11.69 -3.79
N ALA A 62 3.96 11.51 -5.10
CA ALA A 62 2.66 11.52 -5.74
C ALA A 62 1.76 10.40 -5.20
N VAL A 63 2.27 9.17 -5.13
CA VAL A 63 1.53 8.02 -4.57
C VAL A 63 1.24 8.23 -3.08
N ALA A 64 2.23 8.66 -2.31
CA ALA A 64 2.06 8.96 -0.89
C ALA A 64 1.01 10.05 -0.65
N GLY A 65 1.00 11.11 -1.48
CA GLY A 65 0.02 12.18 -1.41
C GLY A 65 -1.40 11.71 -1.72
N ARG A 66 -1.56 10.82 -2.71
CA ARG A 66 -2.87 10.18 -2.99
C ARG A 66 -3.34 9.35 -1.81
N ALA A 67 -2.48 8.51 -1.25
CA ALA A 67 -2.80 7.70 -0.07
C ALA A 67 -3.15 8.58 1.14
N ALA A 68 -2.40 9.65 1.38
CA ALA A 68 -2.65 10.59 2.47
C ALA A 68 -3.96 11.37 2.31
N SER A 69 -4.43 11.58 1.07
CA SER A 69 -5.73 12.24 0.83
C SER A 69 -6.94 11.36 1.17
N ARG A 70 -6.76 10.03 1.21
CA ARG A 70 -7.81 9.01 1.43
C ARG A 70 -7.23 7.82 2.22
N PRO A 71 -6.78 8.04 3.46
CA PRO A 71 -6.02 7.05 4.23
C PRO A 71 -6.80 5.77 4.53
N GLN A 72 -8.12 5.82 4.75
CA GLN A 72 -8.95 4.65 5.04
C GLN A 72 -9.11 3.79 3.78
N ALA A 73 -9.41 4.39 2.63
CA ALA A 73 -9.46 3.69 1.36
C ALA A 73 -8.10 3.07 0.99
N ALA A 74 -7.01 3.81 1.20
CA ALA A 74 -5.67 3.33 0.92
C ALA A 74 -5.27 2.15 1.83
N ALA A 75 -5.58 2.23 3.13
CA ALA A 75 -5.34 1.15 4.07
C ALA A 75 -6.18 -0.10 3.75
N ALA A 76 -7.48 0.07 3.46
CA ALA A 76 -8.36 -1.03 3.09
C ALA A 76 -7.89 -1.74 1.81
N LEU A 77 -7.46 -0.97 0.79
CA LEU A 77 -6.93 -1.51 -0.46
C LEU A 77 -5.72 -2.40 -0.22
N VAL A 78 -4.69 -1.92 0.48
CA VAL A 78 -3.46 -2.70 0.67
C VAL A 78 -3.69 -3.93 1.52
N GLN A 79 -4.56 -3.86 2.53
CA GLN A 79 -4.93 -5.02 3.33
C GLN A 79 -5.68 -6.05 2.50
N LEU A 80 -6.64 -5.63 1.66
CA LEU A 80 -7.37 -6.52 0.77
C LEU A 80 -6.43 -7.22 -0.23
N LEU A 81 -5.49 -6.48 -0.84
CA LEU A 81 -4.52 -7.05 -1.77
C LEU A 81 -3.57 -8.06 -1.12
N ARG A 82 -3.15 -7.79 0.13
CA ARG A 82 -2.31 -8.72 0.91
C ARG A 82 -3.08 -9.97 1.32
N LEU A 83 -4.33 -9.83 1.78
CA LEU A 83 -5.20 -10.97 2.09
C LEU A 83 -5.49 -11.82 0.84
N GLY A 84 -5.73 -11.19 -0.31
CA GLY A 84 -5.98 -11.87 -1.58
C GLY A 84 -4.84 -12.78 -2.07
N GLN A 85 -3.63 -12.69 -1.49
CA GLN A 85 -2.54 -13.62 -1.79
C GLN A 85 -2.73 -15.01 -1.16
N VAL A 86 -3.58 -15.13 -0.13
CA VAL A 86 -3.79 -16.38 0.63
C VAL A 86 -5.23 -16.87 0.64
N LEU A 87 -6.19 -15.99 0.36
CA LEU A 87 -7.62 -16.34 0.29
C LEU A 87 -7.95 -17.03 -1.04
N ASP A 88 -8.92 -17.93 -1.01
CA ASP A 88 -9.53 -18.41 -2.24
C ASP A 88 -10.42 -17.33 -2.89
N VAL A 89 -10.96 -17.62 -4.08
CA VAL A 89 -11.79 -16.66 -4.81
C VAL A 89 -13.06 -16.28 -4.04
N TYR A 90 -13.72 -17.23 -3.38
CA TYR A 90 -14.95 -16.97 -2.66
C TYR A 90 -14.68 -16.13 -1.40
N GLU A 91 -13.69 -16.51 -0.61
CA GLU A 91 -13.23 -15.76 0.56
C GLU A 91 -12.77 -14.35 0.17
N GLY A 92 -12.06 -14.23 -0.96
CA GLY A 92 -11.64 -12.95 -1.51
C GLY A 92 -12.83 -12.03 -1.85
N LEU A 93 -13.87 -12.56 -2.49
CA LEU A 93 -15.10 -11.80 -2.78
C LEU A 93 -15.84 -11.36 -1.51
N VAL A 94 -15.85 -12.20 -0.47
CA VAL A 94 -16.42 -11.84 0.83
C VAL A 94 -15.61 -10.70 1.47
N ALA A 95 -14.28 -10.80 1.48
CA ALA A 95 -13.39 -9.76 2.00
C ALA A 95 -13.55 -8.43 1.22
N GLU A 96 -13.65 -8.48 -0.10
CA GLU A 96 -13.90 -7.32 -0.96
C GLU A 96 -15.25 -6.67 -0.64
N SER A 97 -16.31 -7.47 -0.46
CA SER A 97 -17.65 -6.98 -0.11
C SER A 97 -17.68 -6.27 1.24
N LEU A 98 -16.96 -6.81 2.23
CA LEU A 98 -16.81 -6.20 3.56
C LEU A 98 -16.03 -4.89 3.48
N ALA A 99 -14.91 -4.85 2.74
CA ALA A 99 -14.13 -3.64 2.52
C ALA A 99 -14.98 -2.56 1.83
N TYR A 100 -15.70 -2.91 0.77
CA TYR A 100 -16.58 -2.00 0.04
C TYR A 100 -17.70 -1.43 0.92
N SER A 101 -18.37 -2.28 1.71
CA SER A 101 -19.44 -1.85 2.63
C SER A 101 -18.92 -0.92 3.73
N THR A 102 -17.73 -1.22 4.24
CA THR A 102 -17.04 -0.40 5.25
C THR A 102 -16.71 0.98 4.68
N LEU A 103 -16.12 1.04 3.48
CA LEU A 103 -15.72 2.31 2.85
C LEU A 103 -16.94 3.15 2.45
N GLN A 104 -18.00 2.55 1.92
CA GLN A 104 -19.23 3.27 1.58
C GLN A 104 -19.92 3.89 2.81
N SER A 105 -19.79 3.26 3.98
CA SER A 105 -20.34 3.79 5.23
C SER A 105 -19.39 4.79 5.91
N GLY A 106 -18.22 5.01 5.33
CA GLY A 106 -17.13 5.77 5.92
C GLY A 106 -17.12 7.27 5.56
N PRO A 107 -16.34 8.07 6.31
CA PRO A 107 -16.23 9.52 6.12
C PRO A 107 -15.66 9.91 4.75
N GLU A 108 -14.74 9.12 4.18
CA GLU A 108 -14.14 9.43 2.88
C GLU A 108 -15.15 9.33 1.73
N PHE A 109 -16.05 8.35 1.79
CA PHE A 109 -17.14 8.25 0.83
C PHE A 109 -18.16 9.36 1.02
N ALA A 110 -18.50 9.71 2.27
CA ALA A 110 -19.38 10.84 2.56
C ALA A 110 -18.81 12.18 2.04
N ALA A 111 -17.50 12.40 2.20
CA ALA A 111 -16.82 13.59 1.67
C ALA A 111 -16.78 13.61 0.14
N TRP A 112 -16.56 12.47 -0.51
CA TRP A 112 -16.66 12.37 -1.96
C TRP A 112 -18.10 12.64 -2.45
N LEU A 113 -19.10 12.10 -1.75
CA LEU A 113 -20.51 12.27 -2.07
C LEU A 113 -20.97 13.72 -1.95
N SER A 114 -20.46 14.48 -0.99
CA SER A 114 -20.79 15.91 -0.83
C SER A 114 -20.09 16.81 -1.85
N GLY A 115 -18.88 16.43 -2.30
CA GLY A 115 -18.09 17.20 -3.27
C GLY A 115 -18.37 16.90 -4.74
N ARG A 116 -19.13 15.84 -5.07
CA ARG A 116 -19.39 15.48 -6.46
C ARG A 116 -20.51 16.34 -7.09
N PRO A 117 -20.38 16.75 -8.36
CA PRO A 117 -21.43 17.46 -9.06
C PRO A 117 -22.71 16.60 -9.13
N ARG A 118 -23.86 17.22 -8.88
CA ARG A 118 -25.15 16.54 -9.01
C ARG A 118 -25.37 16.25 -10.49
N ARG A 119 -25.55 14.97 -10.83
CA ARG A 119 -25.96 14.59 -12.18
C ARG A 119 -27.41 15.03 -12.36
N GLU A 120 -27.64 16.05 -13.18
CA GLU A 120 -28.98 16.40 -13.62
C GLU A 120 -29.47 15.27 -14.53
N LEU A 121 -30.62 14.70 -14.17
CA LEU A 121 -31.34 13.78 -15.04
C LEU A 121 -32.17 14.66 -15.98
N ALA A 122 -31.78 14.71 -17.25
CA ALA A 122 -32.57 15.29 -18.33
C ALA A 122 -33.74 14.37 -18.70
#